data_AF-A0A1J5WDY4-F1
#
_entry.id   AF-A0A1J5WDY4-F1
#
_cell.length_a   1.000
_cell.length_b   1.000
_cell.length_c   1.000
_cell.angle_alpha   90.00
_cell.angle_beta   90.00
_cell.angle_gamma   90.00
#
_symmetry.space_group_name_H-M   'P 1'
#
loop_
_entity.id
_entity.type
_entity.pdbx_description
1 polymer ?
#
loop_
_entity_poly.entity_id
_entity_poly.type
_entity_poly.pdbx_seq_one_letter_code
_entity_poly.pdbx_strand_id
1 'polypeptide(L)'
;MMGETPFCLERRWAVSPLALENIERMALNSIGCSLERITLYNTGLINILPKLRIHGDCEIERLGLTASEEAHVAGILKQEKHFCVGRVKTIWLKDYAVGVITKMSLKDCEIERLGLTASEEAHVAAVIAQEKPFCVGRVESMWLKDYAVGVITKMSLKDCEFEKLGLTAREEAHVAAVLAQEKPFCVGRVKNMRLWDYAVGVITKMSLKDCEIEYLRLTAREEAHVAEVLKQEKPFCVGRVESMWLKDYAASVITKMTTHEDNTMGIFILDGNEDQLSRILEEGDNSIDLGRIRTGGLHVPEKIKRKLRYTLVDGEGKEVLGEEEPLCVGRVEAMVLREYAVSFITKMNLGDCEIEHLGLTAREEAYVAAVTQWKPVCVGRRVEGMWRKDYAVGDITKMSLKDCEIKYLHLTASEEAHVAVVLAQEKPFCVGRVKNMFLEGYAVGVITKMKIHEDNTMESFVLAGNEDQLSRILEEGDNSIDLGRIRTGGLVYVPEKIKR
;
A
#
# COMPACT_ATOMS: atom_id res chain seq x y z
N MET A 1 -5.76 22.53 39.51
CA MET A 1 -4.63 21.63 39.27
C MET A 1 -3.70 22.36 38.32
N MET A 2 -2.48 22.72 38.75
CA MET A 2 -1.46 23.23 37.83
C MET A 2 -1.19 22.13 36.81
N GLY A 3 -1.46 22.39 35.53
CA GLY A 3 -1.19 21.44 34.46
C GLY A 3 0.31 21.23 34.36
N GLU A 4 0.77 20.04 34.74
CA GLU A 4 2.12 19.60 34.38
C GLU A 4 2.15 19.57 32.84
N THR A 5 2.88 20.51 32.25
CA THR A 5 3.14 20.51 30.80
C THR A 5 3.73 19.15 30.44
N PRO A 6 3.08 18.39 29.54
CA PRO A 6 3.60 17.12 29.07
C PRO A 6 5.00 17.31 28.51
N PHE A 7 5.91 16.36 28.76
CA PHE A 7 7.27 16.41 28.22
C PHE A 7 7.62 15.16 27.42
N CYS A 8 8.66 15.29 26.59
CA CYS A 8 9.20 14.20 25.78
C CYS A 8 10.37 13.52 26.51
N LEU A 9 10.30 12.20 26.67
CA LEU A 9 11.42 11.38 27.16
C LEU A 9 12.13 10.71 25.98
N GLU A 10 13.23 11.31 25.51
CA GLU A 10 14.05 10.78 24.41
C GLU A 10 15.48 10.46 24.86
N ARG A 11 15.98 9.27 24.49
CA ARG A 11 17.38 8.91 24.71
C ARG A 11 17.90 7.93 23.65
N ARG A 12 19.09 8.23 23.12
CA ARG A 12 19.78 7.43 22.08
C ARG A 12 21.16 6.90 22.47
N TRP A 13 21.60 7.17 23.70
CA TRP A 13 22.93 6.82 24.20
C TRP A 13 22.83 6.03 25.51
N ALA A 14 23.89 5.27 25.81
CA ALA A 14 24.03 4.53 27.05
C ALA A 14 23.86 5.42 28.29
N VAL A 15 23.38 4.83 29.38
CA VAL A 15 23.28 5.47 30.70
C VAL A 15 24.44 4.97 31.56
N SER A 16 24.94 5.81 32.46
CA SER A 16 25.97 5.40 33.42
C SER A 16 25.49 4.22 34.27
N PRO A 17 26.36 3.26 34.66
CA PRO A 17 26.00 2.13 35.53
C PRO A 17 25.28 2.55 36.83
N LEU A 18 25.73 3.66 37.45
CA LEU A 18 25.12 4.21 38.66
C LEU A 18 23.64 4.61 38.45
N ALA A 19 23.30 5.13 37.26
CA ALA A 19 21.93 5.49 36.95
C ALA A 19 21.05 4.24 36.76
N LEU A 20 21.60 3.16 36.19
CA LEU A 20 20.87 1.88 36.08
C LEU A 20 20.63 1.26 37.46
N GLU A 21 21.66 1.23 38.31
CA GLU A 21 21.56 0.79 39.71
C GLU A 21 20.51 1.58 40.49
N ASN A 22 20.46 2.90 40.26
CA ASN A 22 19.42 3.74 40.85
C ASN A 22 18.03 3.34 40.36
N ILE A 23 17.83 3.18 39.05
CA ILE A 23 16.54 2.76 38.47
C ILE A 23 16.08 1.41 39.04
N GLU A 24 16.99 0.45 39.18
CA GLU A 24 16.69 -0.85 39.77
C GLU A 24 16.15 -0.74 41.20
N ARG A 25 16.76 0.14 42.02
CA ARG A 25 16.36 0.40 43.41
C ARG A 25 15.06 1.20 43.56
N MET A 26 14.60 1.87 42.51
CA MET A 26 13.37 2.68 42.59
C MET A 26 12.13 1.81 42.75
N ALA A 27 11.18 2.26 43.58
CA ALA A 27 9.87 1.64 43.67
C ALA A 27 9.08 1.82 42.35
N LEU A 28 8.18 0.88 42.05
CA LEU A 28 7.23 1.02 40.94
C LEU A 28 6.33 2.24 41.17
N ASN A 29 5.89 2.90 40.09
CA ASN A 29 5.02 4.09 40.15
C ASN A 29 5.51 5.20 41.11
N SER A 30 6.82 5.37 41.26
CA SER A 30 7.43 6.34 42.18
C SER A 30 7.66 7.73 41.56
N ILE A 31 7.67 7.83 40.23
CA ILE A 31 7.95 9.06 39.50
C ILE A 31 6.64 9.61 38.93
N GLY A 32 6.12 10.71 39.47
CA GLY A 32 5.02 11.43 38.84
C GLY A 32 5.47 12.05 37.52
N CYS A 33 4.72 11.82 36.43
CA CYS A 33 5.00 12.44 35.14
C CYS A 33 3.74 12.57 34.28
N SER A 34 3.70 13.63 33.49
CA SER A 34 2.82 13.80 32.33
C SER A 34 3.69 13.73 31.07
N LEU A 35 3.45 12.76 30.19
CA LEU A 35 4.30 12.48 29.03
C LEU A 35 3.54 12.66 27.73
N GLU A 36 4.15 13.36 26.79
CA GLU A 36 3.63 13.46 25.42
C GLU A 36 4.17 12.33 24.54
N ARG A 37 5.46 12.03 24.70
CA ARG A 37 6.19 11.09 23.83
C ARG A 37 7.31 10.41 24.58
N ILE A 38 7.51 9.12 24.31
CA ILE A 38 8.63 8.32 24.82
C ILE A 38 9.35 7.70 23.64
N THR A 39 10.66 7.94 23.50
CA THR A 39 11.49 7.30 22.47
C THR A 39 12.85 6.90 23.06
N LEU A 40 13.02 5.61 23.35
CA LEU A 40 14.23 5.08 23.98
C LEU A 40 14.89 4.05 23.05
N TYR A 41 16.17 4.26 22.74
CA TYR A 41 16.91 3.46 21.78
C TYR A 41 18.16 2.85 22.41
N ASN A 42 18.23 1.52 22.41
CA ASN A 42 19.36 0.69 22.86
C ASN A 42 19.96 1.18 24.17
N THR A 43 19.12 1.26 25.21
CA THR A 43 19.51 1.82 26.50
C THR A 43 18.78 1.14 27.65
N GLY A 44 19.50 0.88 28.74
CA GLY A 44 18.91 0.35 29.98
C GLY A 44 17.92 1.32 30.65
N LEU A 45 17.87 2.58 30.21
CA LEU A 45 16.85 3.54 30.64
C LEU A 45 15.43 3.04 30.37
N ILE A 46 15.23 2.12 29.43
CA ILE A 46 13.91 1.51 29.17
C ILE A 46 13.31 0.96 30.48
N ASN A 47 14.11 0.43 31.40
CA ASN A 47 13.66 -0.08 32.70
C ASN A 47 13.05 0.99 33.63
N ILE A 48 13.08 2.28 33.26
CA ILE A 48 12.37 3.34 33.98
C ILE A 48 10.84 3.22 33.81
N LEU A 49 10.34 2.62 32.74
CA LEU A 49 8.92 2.66 32.39
C LEU A 49 7.99 2.21 33.53
N PRO A 50 8.25 1.08 34.23
CA PRO A 50 7.39 0.66 35.35
C PRO A 50 7.53 1.53 36.61
N LYS A 51 8.52 2.44 36.65
CA LYS A 51 8.74 3.40 37.73
C LYS A 51 7.94 4.69 37.52
N LEU A 52 7.49 4.95 36.29
CA LEU A 52 6.68 6.10 35.93
C LEU A 52 5.23 5.90 36.38
N ARG A 53 4.70 6.85 37.14
CA ARG A 53 3.30 6.90 37.57
C ARG A 53 2.49 7.63 36.50
N ILE A 54 2.24 6.92 35.41
CA ILE A 54 1.37 7.37 34.30
C ILE A 54 -0.08 7.04 34.67
N HIS A 55 -0.98 8.02 34.60
CA HIS A 55 -2.40 7.80 34.83
C HIS A 55 -3.02 7.12 33.60
N GLY A 56 -4.03 6.26 33.79
CA GLY A 56 -4.69 5.56 32.68
C GLY A 56 -5.30 6.50 31.64
N ASP A 57 -5.72 7.69 32.06
CA ASP A 57 -6.30 8.74 31.20
C ASP A 57 -5.26 9.69 30.59
N CYS A 58 -3.96 9.47 30.82
CA CYS A 58 -2.92 10.25 30.15
C CYS A 58 -2.89 9.87 28.67
N GLU A 59 -3.13 10.83 27.79
CA GLU A 59 -2.95 10.66 26.35
C GLU A 59 -1.47 10.78 25.98
N ILE A 60 -0.92 9.74 25.37
CA ILE A 60 0.46 9.72 24.88
C ILE A 60 0.43 9.59 23.37
N GLU A 61 1.10 10.50 22.67
CA GLU A 61 1.14 10.47 21.21
C GLU A 61 1.93 9.25 20.70
N ARG A 62 3.09 8.96 21.31
CA ARG A 62 3.97 7.90 20.83
C ARG A 62 4.84 7.26 21.91
N LEU A 63 4.91 5.93 21.86
CA LEU A 63 5.85 5.08 22.61
C LEU A 63 6.72 4.29 21.61
N GLY A 64 8.00 4.67 21.49
CA GLY A 64 8.98 4.00 20.63
C GLY A 64 10.11 3.40 21.46
N LEU A 65 10.29 2.08 21.41
CA LEU A 65 11.36 1.38 22.13
C LEU A 65 12.15 0.49 21.17
N THR A 66 13.47 0.58 21.22
CA THR A 66 14.39 -0.35 20.54
C THR A 66 15.37 -0.91 21.55
N ALA A 67 15.52 -2.23 21.59
CA ALA A 67 16.49 -2.89 22.46
C ALA A 67 17.16 -4.06 21.73
N SER A 68 18.37 -3.85 21.24
CA SER A 68 19.18 -4.91 20.60
C SER A 68 19.80 -5.91 21.57
N GLU A 69 19.72 -5.66 22.88
CA GLU A 69 20.27 -6.52 23.93
C GLU A 69 19.20 -6.75 25.00
N GLU A 70 19.09 -7.99 25.48
CA GLU A 70 18.12 -8.37 26.53
C GLU A 70 18.31 -7.53 27.80
N ALA A 71 19.55 -7.21 28.16
CA ALA A 71 19.89 -6.41 29.35
C ALA A 71 19.18 -5.05 29.38
N HIS A 72 18.84 -4.48 28.22
CA HIS A 72 18.11 -3.21 28.15
C HIS A 72 16.67 -3.30 28.66
N VAL A 73 16.05 -4.48 28.65
CA VAL A 73 14.65 -4.70 29.04
C VAL A 73 14.46 -5.73 30.16
N ALA A 74 15.53 -6.42 30.57
CA ALA A 74 15.50 -7.49 31.56
C ALA A 74 14.80 -7.10 32.88
N GLY A 75 15.00 -5.86 33.34
CA GLY A 75 14.35 -5.35 34.54
C GLY A 75 12.83 -5.20 34.42
N ILE A 76 12.30 -4.99 33.21
CA ILE A 76 10.86 -5.01 32.93
C ILE A 76 10.37 -6.46 32.83
N LEU A 77 11.06 -7.31 32.06
CA LEU A 77 10.60 -8.67 31.78
C LEU A 77 10.51 -9.55 33.03
N LYS A 78 11.36 -9.29 34.04
CA LYS A 78 11.32 -9.95 35.36
C LYS A 78 10.10 -9.60 36.21
N GLN A 79 9.34 -8.56 35.85
CA GLN A 79 8.21 -8.12 36.67
C GLN A 79 6.99 -9.00 36.43
N GLU A 80 6.27 -9.32 37.51
CA GLU A 80 4.99 -10.04 37.43
C GLU A 80 3.83 -9.08 37.12
N LYS A 81 3.88 -7.86 37.65
CA LYS A 81 2.80 -6.88 37.52
C LYS A 81 2.93 -6.11 36.21
N HIS A 82 1.82 -5.95 35.51
CA HIS A 82 1.73 -5.03 34.38
C HIS A 82 1.86 -3.58 34.86
N PHE A 83 2.42 -2.70 34.03
CA PHE A 83 2.49 -1.26 34.27
C PHE A 83 1.60 -0.49 33.28
N CYS A 84 1.08 0.66 33.74
CA CYS A 84 0.24 1.52 32.92
C CYS A 84 1.11 2.36 31.97
N VAL A 85 0.69 2.46 30.71
CA VAL A 85 1.32 3.33 29.70
C VAL A 85 0.39 4.46 29.24
N GLY A 86 -0.76 4.65 29.89
CA GLY A 86 -1.80 5.59 29.45
C GLY A 86 -2.46 5.17 28.13
N ARG A 87 -3.20 6.10 27.52
CA ARG A 87 -3.83 5.94 26.19
C ARG A 87 -2.83 6.33 25.11
N VAL A 88 -2.07 5.35 24.62
CA VAL A 88 -1.02 5.57 23.62
C VAL A 88 -1.58 5.47 22.20
N LYS A 89 -1.43 6.52 21.39
CA LYS A 89 -1.86 6.50 19.98
C LYS A 89 -0.96 5.61 19.11
N THR A 90 0.36 5.74 19.22
CA THR A 90 1.32 4.96 18.42
C THR A 90 2.32 4.20 19.29
N ILE A 91 2.41 2.88 19.12
CA ILE A 91 3.40 2.02 19.77
C ILE A 91 4.32 1.42 18.70
N TRP A 92 5.63 1.57 18.87
CA TRP A 92 6.65 0.95 18.03
C TRP A 92 7.68 0.23 18.89
N LEU A 93 7.74 -1.09 18.81
CA LEU A 93 8.69 -1.92 19.57
C LEU A 93 9.58 -2.70 18.62
N LYS A 94 10.89 -2.60 18.84
CA LYS A 94 11.90 -3.26 18.02
C LYS A 94 12.86 -4.12 18.86
N ASP A 95 13.14 -5.31 18.35
CA ASP A 95 14.04 -6.31 18.92
C ASP A 95 13.56 -6.76 20.31
N TYR A 96 14.41 -6.91 21.33
CA TYR A 96 13.99 -7.34 22.68
C TYR A 96 12.89 -6.44 23.30
N ALA A 97 12.72 -5.21 22.80
CA ALA A 97 11.64 -4.34 23.23
C ALA A 97 10.25 -4.90 22.89
N VAL A 98 10.13 -5.81 21.92
CA VAL A 98 8.87 -6.50 21.63
C VAL A 98 8.35 -7.25 22.85
N GLY A 99 9.24 -7.87 23.64
CA GLY A 99 8.87 -8.56 24.88
C GLY A 99 8.20 -7.66 25.93
N VAL A 100 8.49 -6.36 25.92
CA VAL A 100 7.93 -5.37 26.87
C VAL A 100 6.41 -5.29 26.76
N ILE A 101 5.83 -5.56 25.59
CA ILE A 101 4.37 -5.52 25.38
C ILE A 101 3.61 -6.44 26.35
N THR A 102 4.21 -7.57 26.73
CA THR A 102 3.62 -8.54 27.67
C THR A 102 3.50 -8.00 29.10
N LYS A 103 4.17 -6.89 29.40
CA LYS A 103 4.21 -6.25 30.71
C LYS A 103 3.43 -4.94 30.73
N MET A 104 2.83 -4.53 29.61
CA MET A 104 2.03 -3.31 29.52
C MET A 104 0.55 -3.61 29.80
N SER A 105 -0.14 -2.71 30.49
CA SER A 105 -1.60 -2.71 30.59
C SER A 105 -2.20 -1.98 29.38
N LEU A 106 -2.64 -2.74 28.36
CA LEU A 106 -3.14 -2.19 27.09
C LEU A 106 -4.63 -2.48 26.81
N LYS A 107 -5.32 -3.22 27.67
CA LYS A 107 -6.68 -3.72 27.41
C LYS A 107 -7.69 -2.61 27.10
N ASP A 108 -7.60 -1.48 27.79
CA ASP A 108 -8.52 -0.34 27.65
C ASP A 108 -7.92 0.78 26.78
N CYS A 109 -6.90 0.47 25.98
CA CYS A 109 -6.27 1.41 25.07
C CYS A 109 -6.91 1.37 23.68
N GLU A 110 -7.04 2.56 23.07
CA GLU A 110 -7.34 2.74 21.66
C GLU A 110 -6.06 3.17 20.94
N ILE A 111 -5.42 2.22 20.26
CA ILE A 111 -4.14 2.40 19.59
C ILE A 111 -4.40 2.65 18.10
N GLU A 112 -3.95 3.77 17.56
CA GLU A 112 -4.01 4.03 16.11
C GLU A 112 -3.02 3.14 15.35
N ARG A 113 -1.79 3.00 15.88
CA ARG A 113 -0.72 2.23 15.20
C ARG A 113 0.11 1.40 16.16
N LEU A 114 0.12 0.07 15.95
CA LEU A 114 1.00 -0.87 16.67
C LEU A 114 1.99 -1.50 15.68
N GLY A 115 3.27 -1.21 15.83
CA GLY A 115 4.36 -1.79 15.03
C GLY A 115 5.31 -2.62 15.88
N LEU A 116 5.48 -3.90 15.54
CA LEU A 116 6.43 -4.81 16.18
C LEU A 116 7.42 -5.34 15.15
N THR A 117 8.71 -5.30 15.44
CA THR A 117 9.76 -5.84 14.56
C THR A 117 10.78 -6.61 15.40
N ALA A 118 11.08 -7.85 15.02
CA ALA A 118 12.08 -8.66 15.70
C ALA A 118 12.94 -9.41 14.69
N SER A 119 14.23 -9.09 14.61
CA SER A 119 15.15 -9.75 13.66
C SER A 119 15.64 -11.13 14.09
N GLU A 120 15.53 -11.48 15.37
CA GLU A 120 16.00 -12.76 15.93
C GLU A 120 14.91 -13.42 16.76
N GLU A 121 14.94 -14.75 16.86
CA GLU A 121 13.97 -15.52 17.66
C GLU A 121 14.01 -15.11 19.15
N ALA A 122 15.21 -14.86 19.67
CA ALA A 122 15.43 -14.44 21.06
C ALA A 122 14.67 -13.16 21.42
N HIS A 123 14.45 -12.24 20.46
CA HIS A 123 13.75 -10.98 20.66
C HIS A 123 12.27 -11.16 21.05
N VAL A 124 11.65 -12.27 20.65
CA VAL A 124 10.24 -12.59 20.95
C VAL A 124 10.09 -13.69 21.99
N ALA A 125 11.19 -14.26 22.50
CA ALA A 125 11.16 -15.38 23.44
C ALA A 125 10.25 -15.12 24.66
N ALA A 126 10.32 -13.91 25.24
CA ALA A 126 9.47 -13.50 26.37
C ALA A 126 7.97 -13.47 26.04
N VAL A 127 7.61 -13.20 24.76
CA VAL A 127 6.23 -13.24 24.29
C VAL A 127 5.78 -14.67 24.07
N ILE A 128 6.58 -15.49 23.38
CA ILE A 128 6.27 -16.88 23.08
C ILE A 128 6.17 -17.73 24.35
N ALA A 129 6.96 -17.42 25.38
CA ALA A 129 6.91 -18.07 26.69
C ALA A 129 5.63 -17.76 27.50
N GLN A 130 4.77 -16.81 27.06
CA GLN A 130 3.51 -16.56 27.75
C GLN A 130 2.59 -17.79 27.66
N GLU A 131 2.12 -18.25 28.82
CA GLU A 131 1.11 -19.32 28.90
C GLU A 131 -0.28 -18.82 28.50
N LYS A 132 -0.62 -17.60 28.93
CA LYS A 132 -1.93 -16.99 28.68
C LYS A 132 -1.82 -15.94 27.58
N PRO A 133 -2.77 -15.91 26.63
CA PRO A 133 -2.81 -14.85 25.65
C PRO A 133 -2.97 -13.46 26.31
N PHE A 134 -2.31 -12.44 25.77
CA PHE A 134 -2.43 -11.06 26.24
C PHE A 134 -3.30 -10.23 25.28
N CYS A 135 -3.96 -9.19 25.79
CA CYS A 135 -4.83 -8.30 25.01
C CYS A 135 -4.15 -6.94 24.83
N VAL A 136 -4.22 -6.39 23.61
CA VAL A 136 -3.67 -5.06 23.26
C VAL A 136 -4.76 -4.00 23.10
N GLY A 137 -6.00 -4.31 23.49
CA GLY A 137 -7.15 -3.42 23.31
C GLY A 137 -7.58 -3.31 21.85
N ARG A 138 -8.09 -2.14 21.47
CA ARG A 138 -8.48 -1.82 20.09
C ARG A 138 -7.30 -1.20 19.34
N VAL A 139 -6.99 -1.71 18.15
CA VAL A 139 -5.86 -1.27 17.34
C VAL A 139 -6.32 -0.94 15.92
N GLU A 140 -6.29 0.31 15.46
CA GLU A 140 -6.69 0.63 14.08
C GLU A 140 -5.77 -0.06 13.05
N SER A 141 -4.45 0.01 13.26
CA SER A 141 -3.45 -0.52 12.30
C SER A 141 -2.32 -1.27 13.00
N MET A 142 -2.18 -2.57 12.71
CA MET A 142 -1.15 -3.43 13.27
C MET A 142 -0.17 -3.92 12.21
N TRP A 143 1.13 -3.82 12.50
CA TRP A 143 2.22 -4.24 11.62
C TRP A 143 3.21 -5.13 12.37
N LEU A 144 3.33 -6.39 11.95
CA LEU A 144 4.28 -7.34 12.51
C LEU A 144 5.33 -7.73 11.46
N LYS A 145 6.61 -7.59 11.81
CA LYS A 145 7.73 -7.84 10.89
C LYS A 145 8.72 -8.86 11.45
N ASP A 146 9.16 -9.76 10.57
CA ASP A 146 10.14 -10.82 10.85
C ASP A 146 9.63 -11.72 12.01
N TYR A 147 10.44 -12.10 13.01
CA TYR A 147 9.98 -12.96 14.12
C TYR A 147 8.81 -12.37 14.92
N ALA A 148 8.54 -11.07 14.82
CA ALA A 148 7.39 -10.45 15.47
C ALA A 148 6.06 -10.97 14.91
N VAL A 149 6.04 -11.58 13.72
CA VAL A 149 4.84 -12.25 13.19
C VAL A 149 4.36 -13.35 14.15
N GLY A 150 5.27 -14.07 14.81
CA GLY A 150 4.94 -15.10 15.81
C GLY A 150 4.18 -14.58 17.03
N VAL A 151 4.25 -13.27 17.33
CA VAL A 151 3.55 -12.64 18.47
C VAL A 151 2.04 -12.83 18.37
N ILE A 152 1.48 -12.88 17.16
CA ILE A 152 0.04 -13.04 16.94
C ILE A 152 -0.54 -14.31 17.59
N THR A 153 0.29 -15.36 17.73
CA THR A 153 -0.10 -16.64 18.35
C THR A 153 -0.36 -16.53 19.86
N LYS A 154 0.11 -15.44 20.48
CA LYS A 154 0.01 -15.19 21.92
C LYS A 154 -0.92 -14.03 22.25
N MET A 155 -1.66 -13.52 21.27
CA MET A 155 -2.63 -12.44 21.49
C MET A 155 -4.04 -13.01 21.70
N SER A 156 -4.83 -12.40 22.59
CA SER A 156 -6.26 -12.70 22.73
C SER A 156 -7.04 -12.01 21.62
N LEU A 157 -7.07 -12.61 20.43
CA LEU A 157 -7.69 -12.02 19.24
C LEU A 157 -9.22 -11.93 19.29
N LYS A 158 -9.86 -12.55 20.29
CA LYS A 158 -11.30 -12.37 20.57
C LYS A 158 -11.57 -11.07 21.34
N ASP A 159 -10.62 -10.64 22.15
CA ASP A 159 -10.72 -9.43 22.99
C ASP A 159 -9.99 -8.24 22.36
N CYS A 160 -9.34 -8.44 21.21
CA CYS A 160 -8.69 -7.39 20.44
C CYS A 160 -9.47 -7.15 19.16
N GLU A 161 -9.62 -5.88 18.79
CA GLU A 161 -10.20 -5.49 17.50
C GLU A 161 -9.14 -4.77 16.68
N PHE A 162 -8.95 -5.15 15.41
CA PHE A 162 -8.07 -4.39 14.53
C PHE A 162 -8.55 -4.27 13.10
N GLU A 163 -8.57 -3.02 12.60
CA GLU A 163 -9.14 -2.71 11.28
C GLU A 163 -8.17 -3.08 10.15
N LYS A 164 -6.86 -2.92 10.37
CA LYS A 164 -5.80 -3.17 9.37
C LYS A 164 -4.71 -4.08 9.96
N LEU A 165 -4.40 -5.18 9.28
CA LEU A 165 -3.34 -6.12 9.64
C LEU A 165 -2.30 -6.24 8.52
N GLY A 166 -1.04 -5.94 8.83
CA GLY A 166 0.10 -6.13 7.94
C GLY A 166 1.12 -7.11 8.54
N LEU A 167 1.45 -8.19 7.83
CA LEU A 167 2.46 -9.16 8.24
C LEU A 167 3.55 -9.28 7.17
N THR A 168 4.82 -9.18 7.56
CA THR A 168 5.97 -9.35 6.65
C THR A 168 6.98 -10.31 7.26
N ALA A 169 7.34 -11.37 6.54
CA ALA A 169 8.34 -12.33 7.00
C ALA A 169 9.30 -12.69 5.86
N ARG A 170 10.56 -12.29 5.99
CA ARG A 170 11.58 -12.49 4.94
C ARG A 170 12.20 -13.89 4.90
N GLU A 171 12.03 -14.67 5.96
CA GLU A 171 12.63 -16.00 6.13
C GLU A 171 11.57 -16.95 6.68
N GLU A 172 11.68 -18.24 6.39
CA GLU A 172 10.75 -19.27 6.85
C GLU A 172 10.68 -19.33 8.40
N ALA A 173 11.83 -19.18 9.06
CA ALA A 173 11.94 -19.20 10.52
C ALA A 173 11.07 -18.13 11.20
N HIS A 174 10.84 -16.98 10.56
CA HIS A 174 10.02 -15.89 11.10
C HIS A 174 8.55 -16.27 11.34
N VAL A 175 8.04 -17.26 10.60
CA VAL A 175 6.64 -17.72 10.69
C VAL A 175 6.50 -19.10 11.33
N ALA A 176 7.61 -19.76 11.66
CA ALA A 176 7.62 -21.12 12.19
C ALA A 176 6.70 -21.31 13.41
N ALA A 177 6.71 -20.35 14.35
CA ALA A 177 5.85 -20.37 15.53
C ALA A 177 4.33 -20.33 15.19
N VAL A 178 3.96 -19.64 14.12
CA VAL A 178 2.58 -19.60 13.63
C VAL A 178 2.23 -20.91 12.92
N LEU A 179 3.10 -21.38 12.03
CA LEU A 179 2.85 -22.58 11.23
C LEU A 179 2.81 -23.86 12.09
N ALA A 180 3.52 -23.87 13.22
CA ALA A 180 3.47 -24.93 14.22
C ALA A 180 2.12 -25.03 14.97
N GLN A 181 1.24 -24.03 14.85
CA GLN A 181 -0.10 -24.11 15.46
C GLN A 181 -0.93 -25.21 14.78
N GLU A 182 -1.47 -26.12 15.58
CA GLU A 182 -2.37 -27.18 15.09
C GLU A 182 -3.73 -26.63 14.67
N LYS A 183 -4.27 -25.68 15.44
CA LYS A 183 -5.60 -25.12 15.24
C LYS A 183 -5.50 -23.72 14.62
N PRO A 184 -6.29 -23.41 13.59
CA PRO A 184 -6.40 -22.06 13.10
C PRO A 184 -6.87 -21.10 14.20
N PHE A 185 -6.31 -19.90 14.25
CA PHE A 185 -6.72 -18.85 15.17
C PHE A 185 -7.63 -17.84 14.48
N CYS A 186 -8.61 -17.31 15.21
CA CYS A 186 -9.50 -16.27 14.70
C CYS A 186 -8.75 -14.93 14.75
N VAL A 187 -8.69 -14.20 13.63
CA VAL A 187 -8.10 -12.84 13.58
C VAL A 187 -9.09 -11.73 13.93
N GLY A 188 -10.33 -12.07 14.29
CA GLY A 188 -11.37 -11.09 14.58
C GLY A 188 -11.87 -10.37 13.32
N ARG A 189 -12.35 -9.14 13.48
CA ARG A 189 -12.90 -8.32 12.40
C ARG A 189 -11.79 -7.48 11.75
N VAL A 190 -11.21 -7.98 10.66
CA VAL A 190 -10.16 -7.29 9.89
C VAL A 190 -10.70 -6.80 8.55
N LYS A 191 -10.70 -5.47 8.33
CA LYS A 191 -11.12 -4.88 7.06
C LYS A 191 -10.04 -4.97 5.99
N ASN A 192 -8.79 -4.68 6.35
CA ASN A 192 -7.66 -4.64 5.43
C ASN A 192 -6.56 -5.60 5.88
N MET A 193 -6.22 -6.58 5.07
CA MET A 193 -5.18 -7.56 5.36
C MET A 193 -4.10 -7.56 4.27
N ARG A 194 -2.84 -7.46 4.67
CA ARG A 194 -1.68 -7.47 3.77
C ARG A 194 -0.62 -8.43 4.28
N LEU A 195 -0.29 -9.45 3.48
CA LEU A 195 0.69 -10.47 3.80
C LEU A 195 1.81 -10.46 2.76
N TRP A 196 3.06 -10.33 3.22
CA TRP A 196 4.25 -10.29 2.37
C TRP A 196 5.23 -11.43 2.65
N ASP A 197 5.77 -11.98 1.57
CA ASP A 197 6.77 -13.04 1.57
C ASP A 197 6.29 -14.29 2.36
N TYR A 198 7.10 -14.89 3.24
CA TYR A 198 6.68 -16.07 4.03
C TYR A 198 5.45 -15.82 4.90
N ALA A 199 5.08 -14.55 5.16
CA ALA A 199 3.86 -14.23 5.90
C ALA A 199 2.59 -14.62 5.12
N VAL A 200 2.68 -14.85 3.81
CA VAL A 200 1.58 -15.42 3.02
C VAL A 200 1.19 -16.80 3.57
N GLY A 201 2.15 -17.61 4.03
CA GLY A 201 1.89 -18.92 4.65
C GLY A 201 1.01 -18.87 5.90
N VAL A 202 1.05 -17.76 6.66
CA VAL A 202 0.31 -17.57 7.91
C VAL A 202 -1.20 -17.65 7.68
N ILE A 203 -1.69 -17.29 6.48
CA ILE A 203 -3.13 -17.31 6.16
C ILE A 203 -3.75 -18.71 6.32
N THR A 204 -2.96 -19.78 6.12
CA THR A 204 -3.42 -21.18 6.28
C THR A 204 -3.76 -21.52 7.73
N LYS A 205 -3.24 -20.74 8.68
CA LYS A 205 -3.47 -20.88 10.12
C LYS A 205 -4.47 -19.86 10.65
N MET A 206 -5.12 -19.09 9.78
CA MET A 206 -6.17 -18.16 10.16
C MET A 206 -7.56 -18.76 9.92
N SER A 207 -8.47 -18.57 10.87
CA SER A 207 -9.90 -18.85 10.68
C SER A 207 -10.57 -17.61 10.10
N LEU A 208 -10.79 -17.61 8.78
CA LEU A 208 -11.32 -16.46 8.03
C LEU A 208 -12.74 -16.65 7.50
N LYS A 209 -13.36 -17.84 7.67
CA LYS A 209 -14.65 -18.17 7.04
C LYS A 209 -15.75 -17.14 7.33
N ASP A 210 -15.80 -16.66 8.58
CA ASP A 210 -16.80 -15.69 9.04
C ASP A 210 -16.30 -14.24 8.98
N CYS A 211 -15.13 -13.99 8.38
CA CYS A 211 -14.56 -12.66 8.24
C CYS A 211 -15.12 -11.94 7.00
N GLU A 212 -15.30 -10.63 7.15
CA GLU A 212 -15.61 -9.68 6.07
C GLU A 212 -14.40 -8.78 5.85
N ILE A 213 -13.70 -9.01 4.74
CA ILE A 213 -12.46 -8.34 4.37
C ILE A 213 -12.74 -7.40 3.19
N GLU A 214 -12.59 -6.10 3.40
CA GLU A 214 -12.69 -5.09 2.33
C GLU A 214 -11.52 -5.22 1.34
N TYR A 215 -10.30 -5.46 1.85
CA TYR A 215 -9.09 -5.55 1.03
C TYR A 215 -8.13 -6.64 1.52
N LEU A 216 -7.92 -7.68 0.71
CA LEU A 216 -6.92 -8.73 0.93
C LEU A 216 -5.80 -8.62 -0.10
N ARG A 217 -4.56 -8.45 0.34
CA ARG A 217 -3.38 -8.47 -0.53
C ARG A 217 -2.36 -9.50 -0.08
N LEU A 218 -2.03 -10.42 -0.98
CA LEU A 218 -0.94 -11.38 -0.83
C LEU A 218 0.16 -11.03 -1.84
N THR A 219 1.42 -10.99 -1.39
CA THR A 219 2.55 -10.70 -2.27
C THR A 219 3.73 -11.59 -1.87
N ALA A 220 4.22 -12.41 -2.79
CA ALA A 220 5.32 -13.33 -2.52
C ALA A 220 6.36 -13.26 -3.64
N ARG A 221 7.53 -12.71 -3.31
CA ARG A 221 8.59 -12.46 -4.30
C ARG A 221 9.28 -13.73 -4.83
N GLU A 222 9.21 -14.82 -4.08
CA GLU A 222 9.86 -16.10 -4.41
C GLU A 222 8.86 -17.26 -4.21
N GLU A 223 9.06 -18.36 -4.94
CA GLU A 223 8.20 -19.56 -4.82
C GLU A 223 8.24 -20.15 -3.40
N ALA A 224 9.40 -20.11 -2.75
CA ALA A 224 9.57 -20.62 -1.39
C ALA A 224 8.62 -19.96 -0.37
N HIS A 225 8.26 -18.69 -0.59
CA HIS A 225 7.37 -17.93 0.29
C HIS A 225 5.94 -18.50 0.37
N VAL A 226 5.50 -19.23 -0.66
CA VAL A 226 4.17 -19.83 -0.74
C VAL A 226 4.19 -21.35 -0.59
N ALA A 227 5.37 -21.97 -0.47
CA ALA A 227 5.52 -23.42 -0.40
C ALA A 227 4.60 -24.06 0.66
N GLU A 228 4.47 -23.45 1.84
CA GLU A 228 3.59 -23.97 2.89
C GLU A 228 2.11 -23.95 2.52
N VAL A 229 1.67 -22.92 1.81
CA VAL A 229 0.29 -22.83 1.30
C VAL A 229 0.04 -23.92 0.27
N LEU A 230 1.02 -24.14 -0.60
CA LEU A 230 0.93 -25.09 -1.70
C LEU A 230 0.96 -26.55 -1.27
N LYS A 231 1.52 -26.85 -0.08
CA LYS A 231 1.46 -28.17 0.57
C LYS A 231 0.06 -28.54 1.09
N GLN A 232 -0.86 -27.57 1.24
CA GLN A 232 -2.20 -27.87 1.73
C GLN A 232 -2.92 -28.83 0.79
N GLU A 233 -3.42 -29.95 1.34
CA GLU A 233 -4.21 -30.91 0.56
C GLU A 233 -5.58 -30.34 0.21
N LYS A 234 -6.19 -29.65 1.18
CA LYS A 234 -7.52 -29.05 1.05
C LYS A 234 -7.41 -27.53 0.94
N PRO A 235 -8.21 -26.90 0.06
CA PRO A 235 -8.28 -25.46 0.02
C PRO A 235 -8.73 -24.86 1.36
N PHE A 236 -8.15 -23.72 1.75
CA PHE A 236 -8.60 -22.94 2.90
C PHE A 236 -9.54 -21.80 2.47
N CYS A 237 -10.52 -21.47 3.32
CA CYS A 237 -11.46 -20.40 3.02
C CYS A 237 -10.92 -19.05 3.51
N VAL A 238 -10.93 -18.02 2.64
CA VAL A 238 -10.53 -16.65 2.99
C VAL A 238 -11.70 -15.75 3.42
N GLY A 239 -12.91 -16.32 3.57
CA GLY A 239 -14.10 -15.58 3.97
C GLY A 239 -14.75 -14.79 2.85
N ARG A 240 -15.46 -13.72 3.23
CA ARG A 240 -16.05 -12.75 2.30
C ARG A 240 -15.02 -11.65 2.02
N VAL A 241 -14.63 -11.50 0.75
CA VAL A 241 -13.59 -10.56 0.32
C VAL A 241 -14.16 -9.66 -0.78
N GLU A 242 -14.16 -8.35 -0.55
CA GLU A 242 -14.61 -7.36 -1.52
C GLU A 242 -13.55 -7.10 -2.59
N SER A 243 -12.29 -6.88 -2.20
CA SER A 243 -11.16 -6.67 -3.11
C SER A 243 -10.00 -7.60 -2.80
N MET A 244 -9.54 -8.40 -3.76
CA MET A 244 -8.44 -9.35 -3.59
C MET A 244 -7.33 -9.12 -4.61
N TRP A 245 -6.09 -9.07 -4.12
CA TRP A 245 -4.89 -8.82 -4.92
C TRP A 245 -3.85 -9.90 -4.63
N LEU A 246 -3.60 -10.76 -5.61
CA LEU A 246 -2.57 -11.79 -5.56
C LEU A 246 -1.43 -11.38 -6.47
N LYS A 247 -0.26 -11.09 -5.89
CA LYS A 247 0.90 -10.58 -6.62
C LYS A 247 2.12 -11.52 -6.56
N ASP A 248 2.85 -11.58 -7.66
CA ASP A 248 4.06 -12.38 -7.83
C ASP A 248 3.73 -13.89 -7.63
N TYR A 249 4.57 -14.66 -6.94
CA TYR A 249 4.30 -16.08 -6.63
C TYR A 249 3.05 -16.29 -5.76
N ALA A 250 2.51 -15.24 -5.13
CA ALA A 250 1.25 -15.35 -4.38
C ALA A 250 0.05 -15.61 -5.29
N ALA A 251 0.17 -15.38 -6.61
CA ALA A 251 -0.84 -15.80 -7.57
C ALA A 251 -1.14 -17.30 -7.44
N SER A 252 -0.12 -18.14 -7.27
CA SER A 252 -0.28 -19.60 -7.17
C SER A 252 -1.11 -20.05 -5.95
N VAL A 253 -1.26 -19.21 -4.93
CA VAL A 253 -2.11 -19.49 -3.75
C VAL A 253 -3.58 -19.69 -4.14
N ILE A 254 -4.02 -19.11 -5.26
CA ILE A 254 -5.39 -19.27 -5.77
C ILE A 254 -5.80 -20.75 -5.92
N THR A 255 -4.84 -21.62 -6.22
CA THR A 255 -5.04 -23.09 -6.37
C THR A 255 -5.40 -23.79 -5.05
N LYS A 256 -5.17 -23.13 -3.92
CA LYS A 256 -5.32 -23.68 -2.57
C LYS A 256 -6.26 -22.87 -1.70
N MET A 257 -7.07 -21.98 -2.28
CA MET A 257 -8.01 -21.18 -1.53
C MET A 257 -9.41 -21.21 -2.13
N THR A 258 -10.39 -20.94 -1.28
CA THR A 258 -11.78 -20.71 -1.67
C THR A 258 -12.30 -19.45 -0.99
N THR A 259 -13.36 -18.87 -1.55
CA THR A 259 -14.14 -17.79 -0.92
C THR A 259 -15.35 -18.38 -0.21
N HIS A 260 -16.01 -17.58 0.63
CA HIS A 260 -17.30 -17.96 1.21
C HIS A 260 -18.37 -18.12 0.09
N GLU A 261 -19.34 -19.02 0.26
CA GLU A 261 -20.38 -19.33 -0.75
C GLU A 261 -21.18 -18.08 -1.16
N ASP A 262 -21.54 -17.25 -0.18
CA ASP A 262 -22.23 -15.96 -0.41
C ASP A 262 -21.29 -14.80 -0.81
N ASN A 263 -20.02 -15.06 -1.12
CA ASN A 263 -19.10 -14.00 -1.49
C ASN A 263 -19.42 -13.44 -2.88
N THR A 264 -19.57 -12.12 -2.97
CA THR A 264 -19.62 -11.39 -4.24
C THR A 264 -18.47 -10.40 -4.26
N MET A 265 -17.40 -10.73 -4.97
CA MET A 265 -16.19 -9.92 -5.02
C MET A 265 -16.39 -8.71 -5.93
N GLY A 266 -16.00 -7.53 -5.48
CA GLY A 266 -15.97 -6.32 -6.30
C GLY A 266 -14.81 -6.33 -7.28
N ILE A 267 -13.60 -6.65 -6.80
CA ILE A 267 -12.36 -6.63 -7.58
C ILE A 267 -11.50 -7.85 -7.25
N PHE A 268 -11.07 -8.59 -8.27
CA PHE A 268 -10.07 -9.65 -8.19
C PHE A 268 -8.91 -9.34 -9.13
N ILE A 269 -7.70 -9.19 -8.60
CA ILE A 269 -6.48 -8.98 -9.39
C ILE A 269 -5.50 -10.12 -9.16
N LEU A 270 -5.07 -10.73 -10.27
CA LEU A 270 -4.03 -11.73 -10.30
C LEU A 270 -2.87 -11.22 -11.17
N ASP A 271 -1.80 -10.80 -10.52
CA ASP A 271 -0.63 -10.14 -11.11
C ASP A 271 0.61 -11.03 -10.92
N GLY A 272 0.98 -11.78 -11.95
CA GLY A 272 2.17 -12.63 -11.95
C GLY A 272 2.74 -12.77 -13.36
N ASN A 273 4.05 -13.02 -13.45
CA ASN A 273 4.73 -13.32 -14.70
C ASN A 273 4.49 -14.78 -15.14
N GLU A 274 4.95 -15.16 -16.34
CA GLU A 274 4.69 -16.50 -16.90
C GLU A 274 5.18 -17.64 -15.99
N ASP A 275 6.35 -17.50 -15.38
CA ASP A 275 6.90 -18.50 -14.44
C ASP A 275 6.07 -18.62 -13.17
N GLN A 276 5.62 -17.51 -12.59
CA GLN A 276 4.79 -17.45 -11.38
C GLN A 276 3.39 -18.03 -11.58
N LEU A 277 2.92 -18.08 -12.84
CA LEU A 277 1.60 -18.58 -13.21
C LEU A 277 1.61 -20.02 -13.73
N SER A 278 2.79 -20.61 -13.93
CA SER A 278 2.97 -21.98 -14.42
C SER A 278 2.10 -23.00 -13.68
N ARG A 279 2.11 -22.99 -12.35
CA ARG A 279 1.31 -23.90 -11.51
C ARG A 279 -0.20 -23.78 -11.73
N ILE A 280 -0.69 -22.58 -12.05
CA ILE A 280 -2.12 -22.38 -12.38
C ILE A 280 -2.42 -22.91 -13.79
N LEU A 281 -1.45 -22.84 -14.71
CA LEU A 281 -1.64 -23.36 -16.07
C LEU A 281 -1.68 -24.89 -16.13
N GLU A 282 -1.04 -25.56 -15.17
CA GLU A 282 -1.07 -27.02 -14.97
C GLU A 282 -2.43 -27.52 -14.49
N GLU A 283 -3.23 -26.65 -13.87
CA GLU A 283 -4.57 -26.99 -13.39
C GLU A 283 -5.54 -27.32 -14.53
N GLY A 284 -6.58 -28.09 -14.22
CA GLY A 284 -7.66 -28.36 -15.16
C GLY A 284 -8.42 -27.08 -15.56
N ASP A 285 -9.06 -27.10 -16.72
CA ASP A 285 -9.95 -26.00 -17.09
C ASP A 285 -11.14 -25.95 -16.13
N ASN A 286 -11.54 -24.74 -15.73
CA ASN A 286 -12.56 -24.46 -14.71
C ASN A 286 -12.35 -25.19 -13.37
N SER A 287 -11.12 -25.57 -12.98
CA SER A 287 -10.89 -26.29 -11.72
C SER A 287 -10.90 -25.37 -10.50
N ILE A 288 -10.51 -24.10 -10.66
CA ILE A 288 -10.31 -23.15 -9.56
C ILE A 288 -11.56 -22.29 -9.38
N ASP A 289 -12.25 -22.42 -8.24
CA ASP A 289 -13.44 -21.61 -7.95
C ASP A 289 -13.08 -20.23 -7.40
N LEU A 290 -13.65 -19.18 -7.99
CA LEU A 290 -13.63 -17.84 -7.42
C LEU A 290 -15.00 -17.38 -6.93
N GLY A 291 -16.07 -18.10 -7.26
CA GLY A 291 -17.44 -17.72 -6.94
C GLY A 291 -17.93 -16.53 -7.78
N ARG A 292 -18.66 -15.61 -7.15
CA ARG A 292 -19.31 -14.48 -7.83
C ARG A 292 -18.41 -13.24 -7.84
N ILE A 293 -18.31 -12.57 -8.98
CA ILE A 293 -17.49 -11.38 -9.17
C ILE A 293 -18.30 -10.33 -9.93
N ARG A 294 -18.23 -9.07 -9.51
CA ARG A 294 -18.90 -7.97 -10.22
C ARG A 294 -18.33 -7.80 -11.64
N THR A 295 -19.19 -7.43 -12.57
CA THR A 295 -18.80 -7.09 -13.94
C THR A 295 -17.72 -6.00 -13.94
N GLY A 296 -16.66 -6.22 -14.73
CA GLY A 296 -15.48 -5.36 -14.76
C GLY A 296 -14.48 -5.55 -13.62
N GLY A 297 -14.77 -6.40 -12.63
CA GLY A 297 -13.93 -6.65 -11.46
C GLY A 297 -12.89 -7.76 -11.60
N LEU A 298 -12.99 -8.63 -12.61
CA LEU A 298 -12.04 -9.74 -12.82
C LEU A 298 -10.84 -9.29 -13.68
N HIS A 299 -9.66 -9.22 -13.07
CA HIS A 299 -8.41 -8.84 -13.73
C HIS A 299 -7.39 -9.98 -13.64
N VAL A 300 -7.40 -10.86 -14.64
CA VAL A 300 -6.50 -12.01 -14.73
C VAL A 300 -5.97 -12.16 -16.17
N PRO A 301 -4.77 -12.74 -16.37
CA PRO A 301 -4.28 -13.03 -17.72
C PRO A 301 -5.20 -14.00 -18.48
N GLU A 302 -5.38 -13.80 -19.79
CA GLU A 302 -6.33 -14.58 -20.61
C GLU A 302 -6.05 -16.09 -20.55
N LYS A 303 -4.77 -16.50 -20.56
CA LYS A 303 -4.37 -17.92 -20.44
C LYS A 303 -4.87 -18.58 -19.14
N ILE A 304 -5.09 -17.77 -18.10
CA ILE A 304 -5.54 -18.18 -16.76
C ILE A 304 -7.06 -18.20 -16.66
N LYS A 305 -7.79 -17.32 -17.36
CA LYS A 305 -9.27 -17.27 -17.29
C LYS A 305 -9.93 -18.63 -17.47
N ARG A 306 -9.48 -19.41 -18.47
CA ARG A 306 -9.98 -20.78 -18.74
C ARG A 306 -9.81 -21.77 -17.58
N LYS A 307 -8.90 -21.48 -16.63
CA LYS A 307 -8.65 -22.29 -15.43
C LYS A 307 -9.60 -21.95 -14.29
N LEU A 308 -10.23 -20.79 -14.34
CA LEU A 308 -11.08 -20.26 -13.29
C LEU A 308 -12.54 -20.58 -13.59
N ARG A 309 -13.28 -20.94 -12.55
CA ARG A 309 -14.73 -21.03 -12.52
C ARG A 309 -15.26 -19.84 -11.71
N TYR A 310 -16.05 -18.98 -12.36
CA TYR A 310 -16.62 -17.80 -11.74
C TYR A 310 -17.96 -17.46 -12.39
N THR A 311 -18.76 -16.65 -11.69
CA THR A 311 -20.01 -16.09 -12.19
C THR A 311 -19.92 -14.57 -12.17
N LEU A 312 -20.11 -13.93 -13.32
CA LEU A 312 -20.17 -12.47 -13.40
C LEU A 312 -21.57 -11.99 -12.99
N VAL A 313 -21.60 -10.97 -12.12
CA VAL A 313 -22.84 -10.36 -11.65
C VAL A 313 -22.84 -8.85 -11.86
N ASP A 314 -24.01 -8.28 -12.12
CA ASP A 314 -24.18 -6.82 -12.25
C ASP A 314 -24.14 -6.11 -10.88
N GLY A 315 -24.38 -4.79 -10.88
CA GLY A 315 -24.42 -3.97 -9.66
C GLY A 315 -25.55 -4.34 -8.68
N GLU A 316 -26.59 -5.02 -9.15
CA GLU A 316 -27.70 -5.56 -8.34
C GLU A 316 -27.44 -7.00 -7.87
N GLY A 317 -26.37 -7.63 -8.34
CA GLY A 317 -26.00 -9.00 -8.02
C GLY A 317 -26.67 -10.06 -8.91
N LYS A 318 -27.30 -9.70 -10.02
CA LYS A 318 -27.88 -10.66 -10.98
C LYS A 318 -26.80 -11.20 -11.92
N GLU A 319 -26.90 -12.48 -12.24
CA GLU A 319 -25.98 -13.14 -13.17
C GLU A 319 -26.10 -12.56 -14.58
N VAL A 320 -24.96 -12.35 -15.22
CA VAL A 320 -24.88 -11.84 -16.59
C VAL A 320 -24.37 -12.96 -17.50
N LEU A 321 -25.15 -13.31 -18.52
CA LEU A 321 -24.77 -14.35 -19.50
C LEU A 321 -23.88 -13.73 -20.59
N GLY A 322 -22.59 -14.04 -20.56
CA GLY A 322 -21.63 -13.72 -21.63
C GLY A 322 -20.50 -12.78 -21.21
N GLU A 323 -19.28 -13.14 -21.60
CA GLU A 323 -18.13 -12.23 -21.60
C GLU A 323 -18.08 -11.52 -22.94
N GLU A 324 -18.86 -10.46 -23.16
CA GLU A 324 -18.59 -9.52 -24.26
C GLU A 324 -19.45 -8.26 -24.12
N GLU A 325 -19.17 -7.46 -23.08
CA GLU A 325 -19.38 -6.02 -23.20
C GLU A 325 -18.11 -5.31 -22.73
N PRO A 326 -17.56 -4.39 -23.53
CA PRO A 326 -16.39 -3.65 -23.10
C PRO A 326 -16.79 -2.77 -21.90
N LEU A 327 -15.88 -2.68 -20.91
CA LEU A 327 -16.07 -1.90 -19.67
C LEU A 327 -16.74 -0.55 -19.97
N CYS A 328 -18.01 -0.39 -19.58
CA CYS A 328 -18.70 0.89 -19.55
C CYS A 328 -18.72 1.35 -18.09
N VAL A 329 -17.69 2.10 -17.69
CA VAL A 329 -17.55 2.60 -16.31
C VAL A 329 -18.25 3.94 -16.23
N GLY A 330 -19.59 3.97 -16.23
CA GLY A 330 -20.45 5.17 -16.28
C GLY A 330 -19.75 6.52 -16.01
N ARG A 331 -19.83 7.04 -14.78
CA ARG A 331 -19.05 8.20 -14.32
C ARG A 331 -17.98 7.75 -13.33
N VAL A 332 -16.73 8.16 -13.57
CA VAL A 332 -15.58 7.85 -12.73
C VAL A 332 -14.97 9.14 -12.22
N GLU A 333 -15.01 9.34 -10.90
CA GLU A 333 -14.37 10.49 -10.27
C GLU A 333 -12.84 10.45 -10.46
N ALA A 334 -12.21 9.30 -10.24
CA ALA A 334 -10.77 9.15 -10.45
C ALA A 334 -10.35 7.74 -10.87
N MET A 335 -9.57 7.65 -11.95
CA MET A 335 -8.91 6.44 -12.42
C MET A 335 -7.39 6.64 -12.44
N VAL A 336 -6.68 5.82 -11.66
CA VAL A 336 -5.22 5.89 -11.54
C VAL A 336 -4.59 4.53 -11.81
N LEU A 337 -3.98 4.36 -12.98
CA LEU A 337 -3.31 3.12 -13.36
C LEU A 337 -1.78 3.27 -13.19
N ARG A 338 -1.14 2.25 -12.64
CA ARG A 338 0.32 2.22 -12.43
C ARG A 338 0.94 0.93 -12.96
N GLU A 339 2.11 1.06 -13.56
CA GLU A 339 2.91 -0.02 -14.13
C GLU A 339 2.10 -0.86 -15.14
N TYR A 340 2.12 -2.19 -15.07
CA TYR A 340 1.32 -3.05 -15.94
C TYR A 340 -0.17 -2.70 -15.98
N ALA A 341 -0.72 -2.04 -14.94
CA ALA A 341 -2.11 -1.58 -14.95
C ALA A 341 -2.38 -0.57 -16.08
N VAL A 342 -1.36 0.13 -16.60
CA VAL A 342 -1.50 1.08 -17.71
C VAL A 342 -1.94 0.38 -19.00
N SER A 343 -1.46 -0.85 -19.24
CA SER A 343 -1.86 -1.63 -20.42
C SER A 343 -3.37 -1.93 -20.47
N PHE A 344 -4.07 -1.90 -19.33
CA PHE A 344 -5.51 -2.16 -19.24
C PHE A 344 -6.36 -1.06 -19.88
N ILE A 345 -5.83 0.15 -20.07
CA ILE A 345 -6.56 1.22 -20.74
C ILE A 345 -7.01 0.81 -22.15
N THR A 346 -6.24 -0.07 -22.81
CA THR A 346 -6.55 -0.58 -24.15
C THR A 346 -7.77 -1.48 -24.20
N LYS A 347 -8.16 -2.06 -23.05
CA LYS A 347 -9.29 -2.98 -22.91
C LYS A 347 -10.57 -2.28 -22.40
N MET A 348 -10.50 -0.99 -22.10
CA MET A 348 -11.63 -0.19 -21.64
C MET A 348 -12.34 0.50 -22.82
N ASN A 349 -13.67 0.48 -22.88
CA ASN A 349 -14.42 1.34 -23.80
C ASN A 349 -14.66 2.69 -23.13
N LEU A 350 -13.65 3.57 -23.23
CA LEU A 350 -13.70 4.90 -22.64
C LEU A 350 -14.61 5.88 -23.39
N GLY A 351 -15.15 5.51 -24.56
CA GLY A 351 -15.92 6.43 -25.40
C GLY A 351 -17.20 6.96 -24.77
N ASP A 352 -17.80 6.17 -23.89
CA ASP A 352 -19.02 6.51 -23.16
C ASP A 352 -18.74 6.80 -21.68
N CYS A 353 -17.47 6.83 -21.25
CA CYS A 353 -17.09 7.08 -19.86
C CYS A 353 -16.87 8.57 -19.60
N GLU A 354 -17.49 9.10 -18.54
CA GLU A 354 -17.16 10.42 -18.01
C GLU A 354 -16.12 10.28 -16.89
N ILE A 355 -14.84 10.49 -17.22
CA ILE A 355 -13.73 10.42 -16.25
C ILE A 355 -13.31 11.84 -15.87
N GLU A 356 -13.48 12.18 -14.60
CA GLU A 356 -13.04 13.47 -14.07
C GLU A 356 -11.52 13.50 -13.92
N HIS A 357 -10.93 12.48 -13.29
CA HIS A 357 -9.49 12.40 -13.07
C HIS A 357 -8.86 11.14 -13.69
N LEU A 358 -7.89 11.30 -14.61
CA LEU A 358 -7.18 10.19 -15.27
C LEU A 358 -5.65 10.27 -15.09
N GLY A 359 -5.11 9.37 -14.28
CA GLY A 359 -3.69 9.26 -13.97
C GLY A 359 -3.05 7.97 -14.49
N LEU A 360 -1.95 8.06 -15.22
CA LEU A 360 -1.15 6.88 -15.60
C LEU A 360 0.30 7.06 -15.15
N THR A 361 0.94 5.99 -14.69
CA THR A 361 2.38 5.97 -14.33
C THR A 361 2.99 4.67 -14.81
N ALA A 362 4.10 4.71 -15.54
CA ALA A 362 4.80 3.51 -15.97
C ALA A 362 6.31 3.73 -15.96
N ARG A 363 7.06 2.92 -15.21
CA ARG A 363 8.52 3.05 -15.11
C ARG A 363 9.30 2.20 -16.10
N GLU A 364 8.66 1.23 -16.72
CA GLU A 364 9.26 0.39 -17.75
C GLU A 364 8.44 0.51 -19.05
N GLU A 365 9.13 0.56 -20.19
CA GLU A 365 8.51 0.66 -21.51
C GLU A 365 7.53 -0.51 -21.79
N ALA A 366 7.85 -1.70 -21.27
CA ALA A 366 7.03 -2.90 -21.42
C ALA A 366 5.58 -2.69 -20.96
N TYR A 367 5.34 -1.80 -20.00
CA TYR A 367 4.02 -1.56 -19.42
C TYR A 367 3.10 -0.74 -20.34
N VAL A 368 3.68 0.03 -21.26
CA VAL A 368 2.96 0.86 -22.25
C VAL A 368 3.04 0.29 -23.67
N ALA A 369 3.81 -0.79 -23.88
CA ALA A 369 3.98 -1.42 -25.18
C ALA A 369 2.64 -1.83 -25.81
N ALA A 370 1.72 -2.42 -25.03
CA ALA A 370 0.38 -2.78 -25.49
C ALA A 370 -0.50 -1.55 -25.85
N VAL A 371 -0.24 -0.40 -25.22
CA VAL A 371 -0.97 0.85 -25.47
C VAL A 371 -0.67 1.42 -26.86
N THR A 372 0.44 1.02 -27.51
CA THR A 372 0.81 1.44 -28.88
C THR A 372 -0.17 1.03 -29.97
N GLN A 373 -0.99 0.01 -29.75
CA GLN A 373 -1.95 -0.51 -30.74
C GLN A 373 -3.39 -0.02 -30.52
N TRP A 374 -3.61 0.87 -29.56
CA TRP A 374 -4.95 1.34 -29.17
C TRP A 374 -5.52 2.36 -30.16
N LYS A 375 -6.78 2.16 -30.58
CA LYS A 375 -7.54 3.15 -31.36
C LYS A 375 -8.20 4.13 -30.38
N PRO A 376 -7.94 5.44 -30.51
CA PRO A 376 -8.41 6.42 -29.54
C PRO A 376 -9.94 6.49 -29.53
N VAL A 377 -10.51 6.46 -28.33
CA VAL A 377 -11.90 6.84 -28.06
C VAL A 377 -11.90 7.88 -26.94
N CYS A 378 -12.65 8.96 -27.14
CA CYS A 378 -12.64 10.18 -26.33
C CYS A 378 -12.83 9.89 -24.84
N VAL A 379 -11.98 10.49 -24.00
CA VAL A 379 -12.21 10.58 -22.55
C VAL A 379 -13.13 11.78 -22.30
N GLY A 380 -14.42 11.63 -22.58
CA GLY A 380 -15.46 12.65 -22.36
C GLY A 380 -15.27 14.00 -23.09
N ARG A 381 -16.26 14.91 -22.98
CA ARG A 381 -16.12 16.30 -23.46
C ARG A 381 -15.36 17.20 -22.47
N ARG A 382 -15.26 16.79 -21.19
CA ARG A 382 -14.62 17.53 -20.09
C ARG A 382 -13.85 16.58 -19.16
N VAL A 383 -12.60 16.93 -18.85
CA VAL A 383 -11.71 16.23 -17.92
C VAL A 383 -11.25 17.21 -16.85
N GLU A 384 -11.51 16.91 -15.58
CA GLU A 384 -11.09 17.73 -14.44
C GLU A 384 -9.56 17.67 -14.25
N GLY A 385 -8.94 16.49 -14.33
CA GLY A 385 -7.48 16.39 -14.23
C GLY A 385 -6.90 15.19 -14.96
N MET A 386 -5.85 15.41 -15.73
CA MET A 386 -5.12 14.37 -16.44
C MET A 386 -3.64 14.44 -16.06
N TRP A 387 -3.07 13.32 -15.60
CA TRP A 387 -1.64 13.24 -15.34
C TRP A 387 -0.97 12.00 -15.90
N ARG A 388 0.26 12.17 -16.38
CA ARG A 388 1.12 11.08 -16.87
C ARG A 388 2.49 11.19 -16.22
N LYS A 389 3.03 10.05 -15.82
CA LYS A 389 4.37 9.97 -15.25
C LYS A 389 5.20 8.89 -15.94
N ASP A 390 6.45 9.25 -16.24
CA ASP A 390 7.47 8.40 -16.85
C ASP A 390 7.03 7.86 -18.22
N TYR A 391 7.22 6.58 -18.57
CA TYR A 391 6.87 6.04 -19.90
C TYR A 391 5.39 6.24 -20.28
N ALA A 392 4.49 6.46 -19.31
CA ALA A 392 3.10 6.78 -19.57
C ALA A 392 2.90 8.13 -20.29
N VAL A 393 3.90 9.01 -20.30
CA VAL A 393 3.87 10.25 -21.07
C VAL A 393 3.74 9.96 -22.56
N GLY A 394 4.35 8.88 -23.06
CA GLY A 394 4.29 8.44 -24.46
C GLY A 394 2.86 8.26 -24.99
N ASP A 395 1.95 7.80 -24.13
CA ASP A 395 0.59 7.44 -24.53
C ASP A 395 -0.30 8.65 -24.84
N ILE A 396 0.10 9.87 -24.43
CA ILE A 396 -0.68 11.08 -24.74
C ILE A 396 -0.85 11.29 -26.25
N THR A 397 0.15 10.89 -27.02
CA THR A 397 0.16 11.04 -28.49
C THR A 397 -0.85 10.15 -29.20
N LYS A 398 -1.30 9.10 -28.52
CA LYS A 398 -2.24 8.11 -29.05
C LYS A 398 -3.69 8.47 -28.73
N MET A 399 -3.92 9.50 -27.90
CA MET A 399 -5.24 9.94 -27.45
C MET A 399 -5.83 10.97 -28.42
N SER A 400 -7.13 10.86 -28.73
CA SER A 400 -7.86 11.90 -29.48
C SER A 400 -8.30 13.00 -28.51
N LEU A 401 -7.40 13.97 -28.26
CA LEU A 401 -7.64 15.06 -27.31
C LEU A 401 -8.18 16.35 -27.95
N LYS A 402 -8.29 16.40 -29.28
CA LYS A 402 -8.58 17.63 -30.04
C LYS A 402 -9.84 18.36 -29.55
N ASP A 403 -10.90 17.60 -29.23
CA ASP A 403 -12.20 18.14 -28.83
C ASP A 403 -12.42 18.15 -27.31
N CYS A 404 -11.38 17.83 -26.52
CA CYS A 404 -11.47 17.76 -25.05
C CYS A 404 -11.28 19.15 -24.40
N GLU A 405 -12.03 19.41 -23.32
CA GLU A 405 -11.76 20.48 -22.35
C GLU A 405 -11.07 19.89 -21.11
N ILE A 406 -9.80 20.24 -20.87
CA ILE A 406 -8.97 19.71 -19.78
C ILE A 406 -8.70 20.83 -18.77
N LYS A 407 -9.12 20.66 -17.52
CA LYS A 407 -8.92 21.66 -16.47
C LYS A 407 -7.50 21.61 -15.89
N TYR A 408 -6.91 20.43 -15.71
CA TYR A 408 -5.51 20.26 -15.30
C TYR A 408 -4.81 19.20 -16.15
N LEU A 409 -3.68 19.55 -16.78
CA LEU A 409 -2.79 18.62 -17.47
C LEU A 409 -1.41 18.64 -16.79
N HIS A 410 -0.95 17.49 -16.30
CA HIS A 410 0.35 17.36 -15.66
C HIS A 410 1.17 16.21 -16.25
N LEU A 411 2.30 16.52 -16.87
CA LEU A 411 3.24 15.51 -17.39
C LEU A 411 4.57 15.60 -16.63
N THR A 412 5.06 14.46 -16.16
CA THR A 412 6.35 14.36 -15.46
C THR A 412 7.17 13.22 -16.04
N ALA A 413 8.46 13.43 -16.31
CA ALA A 413 9.37 12.36 -16.71
C ALA A 413 10.73 12.50 -16.02
N SER A 414 11.18 11.44 -15.34
CA SER A 414 12.49 11.45 -14.68
C SER A 414 13.68 11.20 -15.61
N GLU A 415 13.47 10.59 -16.78
CA GLU A 415 14.52 10.23 -17.74
C GLU A 415 14.13 10.60 -19.18
N GLU A 416 15.11 10.84 -20.05
CA GLU A 416 14.88 11.17 -21.46
C GLU A 416 14.17 10.03 -22.22
N ALA A 417 14.48 8.77 -21.88
CA ALA A 417 13.87 7.59 -22.49
C ALA A 417 12.34 7.58 -22.35
N HIS A 418 11.80 8.14 -21.26
CA HIS A 418 10.36 8.18 -20.98
C HIS A 418 9.55 8.99 -22.00
N VAL A 419 10.20 9.94 -22.70
CA VAL A 419 9.55 10.83 -23.68
C VAL A 419 10.01 10.56 -25.11
N ALA A 420 10.95 9.64 -25.31
CA ALA A 420 11.55 9.35 -26.62
C ALA A 420 10.50 9.07 -27.72
N VAL A 421 9.45 8.30 -27.38
CA VAL A 421 8.34 7.99 -28.31
C VAL A 421 7.59 9.24 -28.77
N VAL A 422 7.41 10.23 -27.90
CA VAL A 422 6.74 11.48 -28.25
C VAL A 422 7.63 12.33 -29.13
N LEU A 423 8.90 12.43 -28.77
CA LEU A 423 9.86 13.29 -29.45
C LEU A 423 10.29 12.75 -30.82
N ALA A 424 10.18 11.44 -31.03
CA ALA A 424 10.41 10.79 -32.31
C ALA A 424 9.29 11.06 -33.35
N GLN A 425 8.17 11.67 -32.96
CA GLN A 425 7.09 11.95 -33.90
C GLN A 425 7.46 13.05 -34.90
N GLU A 426 7.21 12.80 -36.18
CA GLU A 426 7.41 13.78 -37.26
C GLU A 426 6.38 14.92 -37.17
N LYS A 427 5.14 14.61 -36.79
CA LYS A 427 4.03 15.57 -36.74
C LYS A 427 3.66 15.88 -35.30
N PRO A 428 3.39 17.16 -34.96
CA PRO A 428 2.85 17.51 -33.65
C PRO A 428 1.49 16.85 -33.41
N PHE A 429 1.22 16.42 -32.17
CA PHE A 429 -0.08 15.89 -31.75
C PHE A 429 -0.94 17.02 -31.17
N CYS A 430 -2.25 16.92 -31.37
CA CYS A 430 -3.19 17.94 -30.90
C CYS A 430 -3.62 17.66 -29.46
N VAL A 431 -3.52 18.69 -28.61
CA VAL A 431 -4.15 18.71 -27.30
C VAL A 431 -5.29 19.74 -27.37
N GLY A 432 -6.44 19.38 -26.82
CA GLY A 432 -7.64 20.24 -26.82
C GLY A 432 -7.46 21.52 -26.00
N ARG A 433 -8.55 22.00 -25.41
CA ARG A 433 -8.52 23.22 -24.60
C ARG A 433 -8.00 22.89 -23.20
N VAL A 434 -6.84 23.41 -22.83
CA VAL A 434 -6.19 23.18 -21.53
C VAL A 434 -6.20 24.46 -20.71
N LYS A 435 -6.81 24.38 -19.52
CA LYS A 435 -6.91 25.49 -18.57
C LYS A 435 -5.63 25.68 -17.76
N ASN A 436 -5.05 24.60 -17.23
CA ASN A 436 -3.81 24.63 -16.46
C ASN A 436 -2.87 23.52 -16.94
N MET A 437 -1.64 23.86 -17.32
CA MET A 437 -0.65 22.91 -17.82
C MET A 437 0.65 22.97 -17.02
N PHE A 438 1.12 21.80 -16.59
CA PHE A 438 2.34 21.60 -15.81
C PHE A 438 3.21 20.54 -16.49
N LEU A 439 4.42 20.89 -16.87
CA LEU A 439 5.40 19.99 -17.47
C LEU A 439 6.66 19.99 -16.61
N GLU A 440 7.05 18.82 -16.10
CA GLU A 440 8.16 18.67 -15.15
C GLU A 440 9.20 17.62 -15.62
N GLY A 441 10.48 17.91 -15.39
CA GLY A 441 11.57 17.02 -15.75
C GLY A 441 11.77 16.95 -17.27
N TYR A 442 12.07 15.76 -17.80
CA TYR A 442 12.20 15.56 -19.25
C TYR A 442 10.88 15.72 -20.03
N ALA A 443 9.74 15.79 -19.34
CA ALA A 443 8.44 16.04 -19.98
C ALA A 443 8.32 17.45 -20.55
N VAL A 444 9.16 18.39 -20.14
CA VAL A 444 9.22 19.74 -20.74
C VAL A 444 9.42 19.68 -22.25
N GLY A 445 10.26 18.77 -22.76
CA GLY A 445 10.54 18.62 -24.18
C GLY A 445 9.32 18.22 -25.01
N VAL A 446 8.30 17.63 -24.39
CA VAL A 446 7.06 17.22 -25.09
C VAL A 446 6.34 18.41 -25.73
N ILE A 447 6.53 19.63 -25.19
CA ILE A 447 5.89 20.83 -25.72
C ILE A 447 6.28 21.12 -27.18
N THR A 448 7.47 20.73 -27.64
CA THR A 448 7.92 20.93 -29.03
C THR A 448 7.13 20.08 -30.03
N LYS A 449 6.43 19.06 -29.55
CA LYS A 449 5.56 18.17 -30.34
C LYS A 449 4.08 18.36 -30.05
N MET A 450 3.70 19.39 -29.28
CA MET A 450 2.31 19.66 -28.94
C MET A 450 1.74 20.79 -29.81
N LYS A 451 0.51 20.61 -30.27
CA LYS A 451 -0.32 21.69 -30.83
C LYS A 451 -1.54 21.90 -29.95
N ILE A 452 -1.65 23.07 -29.34
CA ILE A 452 -2.80 23.45 -28.51
C ILE A 452 -3.93 23.96 -29.43
N HIS A 453 -5.18 23.72 -29.05
CA HIS A 453 -6.35 24.22 -29.78
C HIS A 453 -6.31 25.75 -29.93
N GLU A 454 -6.65 26.29 -31.12
CA GLU A 454 -6.54 27.73 -31.45
C GLU A 454 -7.37 28.64 -30.54
N ASP A 455 -8.57 28.17 -30.16
CA ASP A 455 -9.46 28.86 -29.22
C ASP A 455 -9.10 28.64 -27.74
N ASN A 456 -7.96 28.01 -27.43
CA ASN A 456 -7.56 27.78 -26.04
C ASN A 456 -7.19 29.09 -25.35
N THR A 457 -7.69 29.29 -24.12
CA THR A 457 -7.28 30.38 -23.23
C THR A 457 -6.82 29.78 -21.91
N MET A 458 -5.50 29.65 -21.72
CA MET A 458 -4.90 29.01 -20.55
C MET A 458 -4.86 29.96 -19.34
N GLU A 459 -5.14 29.47 -18.14
CA GLU A 459 -5.02 30.22 -16.88
C GLU A 459 -3.65 30.07 -16.22
N SER A 460 -3.01 28.91 -16.33
CA SER A 460 -1.64 28.72 -15.83
C SER A 460 -0.80 27.81 -16.71
N PHE A 461 0.46 28.18 -16.91
CA PHE A 461 1.45 27.40 -17.63
C PHE A 461 2.76 27.32 -16.82
N VAL A 462 3.21 26.11 -16.53
CA VAL A 462 4.45 25.88 -15.76
C VAL A 462 5.34 24.89 -16.51
N LEU A 463 6.55 25.35 -16.83
CA LEU A 463 7.68 24.55 -17.31
C LEU A 463 8.71 24.46 -16.19
N ALA A 464 8.94 23.27 -15.66
CA ALA A 464 9.89 23.00 -14.59
C ALA A 464 10.92 21.95 -15.03
N GLY A 465 12.04 22.42 -15.59
CA GLY A 465 13.17 21.56 -15.99
C GLY A 465 14.50 22.21 -15.62
N ASN A 466 15.54 21.37 -15.45
CA ASN A 466 16.92 21.83 -15.35
C ASN A 466 17.52 22.10 -16.74
N GLU A 467 18.76 22.58 -16.80
CA GLU A 467 19.42 22.96 -18.06
C GLU A 467 19.47 21.81 -19.09
N ASP A 468 19.80 20.59 -18.65
CA ASP A 468 19.85 19.41 -19.51
C ASP A 468 18.47 19.05 -20.09
N GLN A 469 17.42 19.13 -19.27
CA GLN A 469 16.04 18.81 -19.66
C GLN A 469 15.46 19.84 -20.65
N LEU A 470 15.94 21.08 -20.60
CA LEU A 470 15.49 22.17 -21.45
C LEU A 470 16.25 22.27 -22.78
N SER A 471 17.37 21.56 -22.92
CA SER A 471 18.25 21.59 -24.11
C SER A 471 17.49 21.51 -25.43
N ARG A 472 16.54 20.57 -25.55
CA ARG A 472 15.71 20.40 -26.76
C ARG A 472 14.80 21.58 -27.08
N ILE A 473 14.30 22.30 -26.08
CA ILE A 473 13.50 23.52 -26.32
C ILE A 473 14.42 24.65 -26.79
N LEU A 474 15.64 24.72 -26.25
CA LEU A 474 16.63 25.74 -26.62
C LEU A 474 17.21 25.54 -28.04
N GLU A 475 17.10 24.35 -28.60
CA GLU A 475 17.45 24.05 -29.99
C GLU A 475 16.39 24.54 -30.99
N GLU A 476 15.17 24.78 -30.53
CA GLU A 476 14.10 25.31 -31.35
C GLU A 476 14.30 26.81 -31.65
N GLY A 477 13.88 27.26 -32.82
CA GLY A 477 13.95 28.67 -33.19
C GLY A 477 13.00 29.56 -32.37
N ASP A 478 13.33 30.84 -32.21
CA ASP A 478 12.46 31.82 -31.53
C ASP A 478 11.02 31.76 -32.08
N ASN A 479 10.02 31.77 -31.19
CA ASN A 479 8.59 31.70 -31.52
C ASN A 479 8.13 30.44 -32.29
N SER A 480 8.89 29.35 -32.28
CA SER A 480 8.50 28.10 -32.95
C SER A 480 7.40 27.32 -32.22
N ILE A 481 7.20 27.59 -30.92
CA ILE A 481 6.24 26.87 -30.05
C ILE A 481 5.05 27.78 -29.76
N ASP A 482 3.91 27.46 -30.36
CA ASP A 482 2.65 28.18 -30.14
C ASP A 482 1.89 27.60 -28.93
N LEU A 483 1.85 28.37 -27.83
CA LEU A 483 1.11 28.03 -26.61
C LEU A 483 -0.36 28.50 -26.65
N GLY A 484 -0.78 29.18 -27.71
CA GLY A 484 -2.09 29.82 -27.83
C GLY A 484 -2.21 31.04 -26.92
N ARG A 485 -3.45 31.37 -26.51
CA ARG A 485 -3.72 32.53 -25.65
C ARG A 485 -3.55 32.14 -24.18
N ILE A 486 -2.84 32.97 -23.42
CA ILE A 486 -2.77 32.87 -21.96
C ILE A 486 -3.53 34.06 -21.34
N ARG A 487 -4.39 33.78 -20.36
CA ARG A 487 -5.23 34.76 -19.67
C ARG A 487 -4.35 35.81 -18.98
N THR A 488 -4.71 37.08 -19.13
CA THR A 488 -4.06 38.19 -18.43
C THR A 488 -4.18 38.00 -16.91
N GLY A 489 -3.05 37.95 -16.20
CA GLY A 489 -2.97 37.63 -14.76
C GLY A 489 -2.83 36.14 -14.42
N GLY A 490 -2.73 35.27 -15.42
CA GLY A 490 -2.42 33.84 -15.25
C GLY A 490 -1.01 33.59 -14.72
N LEU A 491 -0.81 32.47 -14.03
CA LEU A 491 0.50 32.07 -13.52
C LEU A 491 1.32 31.45 -14.67
N VAL A 492 2.34 32.16 -15.13
CA VAL A 492 3.31 31.64 -16.11
C VAL A 492 4.67 31.51 -15.44
N TYR A 493 5.13 30.27 -15.27
CA TYR A 493 6.48 29.97 -14.80
C TYR A 493 7.25 29.25 -15.90
N VAL A 494 8.14 29.99 -16.57
CA VAL A 494 9.03 29.47 -17.61
C VAL A 494 10.44 29.97 -17.29
N PRO A 495 11.47 29.10 -17.37
CA PRO A 495 12.85 29.50 -17.18
C PRO A 495 13.23 30.67 -18.10
N GLU A 496 13.92 31.69 -17.58
CA GLU A 496 14.25 32.94 -18.32
C GLU A 496 14.89 32.69 -19.69
N LYS A 497 15.68 31.62 -19.82
CA LYS A 497 16.35 31.24 -21.07
C LYS A 497 15.38 30.86 -22.21
N ILE A 498 14.12 30.53 -21.91
CA ILE A 498 13.10 30.05 -22.86
C ILE A 498 12.04 31.14 -23.16
N LYS A 499 12.13 32.32 -22.55
CA LYS A 499 11.14 33.39 -22.76
C LYS A 499 11.26 34.13 -24.11
N ARG A 500 12.15 33.69 -25.00
CA ARG A 500 12.39 34.25 -26.35
C ARG A 500 11.65 33.41 -27.38
#